data_AF-C6Q2E0-F1
#
_entry.id   AF-C6Q2E0-F1
#
_cell.length_a   1.000
_cell.length_b   1.000
_cell.length_c   1.000
_cell.angle_alpha   90.00
_cell.angle_beta   90.00
_cell.angle_gamma   90.00
#
_symmetry.space_group_name_H-M   'P 1'
#
loop_
_entity.id
_entity.type
_entity.pdbx_description
1 polymer ?
#
loop_
_entity_poly.entity_id
_entity_poly.type
_entity_poly.pdbx_seq_one_letter_code
_entity_poly.pdbx_strand_id
1 'polypeptide(L)'
;MKNSKSMATFFAMLPGAGHMYLGLTRQGIELMMLFFFTIFLSSSIGLEFLGVFLPIIWFYSIFDVRSKVMSEEPLVDSNLKIFSSMQHKEDFWGNRSMEKYIGYFLIIVGILALINNILLPLASSYIDYSVIRYIKCVGMSVFFIVLGLFLLRKKKVLYLKAGEEKCKEEE
;
A
#
# COMPACT_ATOMS: atom_id res chain seq x y z
N MET A 1 -1.38 -37.23 0.24
CA MET A 1 -0.61 -36.07 0.76
C MET A 1 -1.45 -35.24 1.76
N LYS A 2 -1.64 -35.69 3.01
CA LYS A 2 -2.51 -34.96 3.97
C LYS A 2 -1.76 -33.86 4.75
N ASN A 3 -0.45 -34.04 4.90
CA ASN A 3 0.41 -33.29 5.83
C ASN A 3 0.72 -31.86 5.32
N SER A 4 0.89 -31.69 4.00
CA SER A 4 1.21 -30.41 3.36
C SER A 4 0.11 -29.36 3.54
N LYS A 5 -1.17 -29.75 3.52
CA LYS A 5 -2.31 -28.84 3.79
C LYS A 5 -2.24 -28.23 5.20
N SER A 6 -1.69 -28.97 6.18
CA SER A 6 -1.46 -28.47 7.54
C SER A 6 -0.25 -27.53 7.61
N MET A 7 0.88 -27.92 7.02
CA MET A 7 2.08 -27.06 6.95
C MET A 7 1.81 -25.73 6.23
N ALA A 8 1.09 -25.73 5.11
CA ALA A 8 0.69 -24.50 4.41
C ALA A 8 -0.06 -23.53 5.34
N THR A 9 -0.97 -24.06 6.17
CA THR A 9 -1.75 -23.30 7.15
C THR A 9 -0.88 -22.79 8.30
N PHE A 10 0.13 -23.55 8.73
CA PHE A 10 1.11 -23.10 9.72
C PHE A 10 2.03 -21.99 9.17
N PHE A 11 2.58 -22.16 7.97
CA PHE A 11 3.37 -21.12 7.30
C PHE A 11 2.57 -19.85 7.00
N ALA A 12 1.24 -19.93 6.83
CA ALA A 12 0.38 -18.75 6.69
C ALA A 12 0.31 -17.85 7.94
N MET A 13 0.84 -18.28 9.10
CA MET A 13 1.08 -17.38 10.24
C MET A 13 2.08 -16.26 9.91
N LEU A 14 2.96 -16.46 8.92
CA LEU A 14 3.75 -15.39 8.33
C LEU A 14 3.08 -14.96 7.01
N PRO A 15 2.77 -13.66 6.83
CA PRO A 15 2.05 -13.19 5.65
C PRO A 15 2.86 -13.48 4.39
N GLY A 16 2.21 -14.09 3.39
CA GLY A 16 2.81 -14.54 2.13
C GLY A 16 3.62 -15.86 2.19
N ALA A 17 4.14 -16.28 3.34
CA ALA A 17 4.95 -17.51 3.40
C ALA A 17 4.12 -18.78 3.15
N GLY A 18 2.84 -18.79 3.57
CA GLY A 18 1.89 -19.86 3.24
C GLY A 18 1.63 -20.00 1.72
N HIS A 19 1.67 -18.90 0.97
CA HIS A 19 1.59 -18.93 -0.50
C HIS A 19 2.84 -19.54 -1.13
N MET A 20 4.03 -19.13 -0.67
CA MET A 20 5.30 -19.71 -1.14
C MET A 20 5.35 -21.23 -0.89
N TYR A 21 4.83 -21.71 0.25
CA TYR A 21 4.73 -23.14 0.54
C TYR A 21 3.79 -23.89 -0.43
N LEU A 22 2.78 -23.22 -1.00
CA LEU A 22 1.92 -23.76 -2.05
C LEU A 22 2.51 -23.66 -3.47
N GLY A 23 3.74 -23.14 -3.62
CA GLY A 23 4.35 -22.84 -4.92
C GLY A 23 3.88 -21.52 -5.55
N LEU A 24 3.07 -20.73 -4.82
CA LEU A 24 2.53 -19.44 -5.26
C LEU A 24 3.51 -18.32 -4.87
N THR A 25 4.68 -18.33 -5.50
CA THR A 25 5.84 -17.50 -5.15
C THR A 25 5.59 -16.01 -5.36
N ARG A 26 4.94 -15.61 -6.45
CA ARG A 26 4.62 -14.20 -6.73
C ARG A 26 3.67 -13.64 -5.68
N GLN A 27 2.59 -14.38 -5.42
CA GLN A 27 1.58 -14.03 -4.42
C GLN A 27 2.17 -13.89 -3.00
N GLY A 28 3.10 -14.78 -2.66
CA GLY A 28 3.82 -14.72 -1.38
C GLY A 28 4.69 -13.48 -1.27
N ILE A 29 5.49 -13.18 -2.30
CA ILE A 29 6.35 -12.00 -2.34
C ILE A 29 5.52 -10.71 -2.33
N GLU A 30 4.42 -10.64 -3.08
CA GLU A 30 3.48 -9.50 -3.08
C GLU A 30 2.89 -9.22 -1.69
N LEU A 31 2.47 -10.27 -0.96
CA LEU A 31 1.95 -10.13 0.40
C LEU A 31 3.04 -9.76 1.42
N MET A 32 4.22 -10.35 1.32
CA MET A 32 5.37 -9.97 2.16
C MET A 32 5.75 -8.51 1.93
N MET A 33 5.88 -8.07 0.67
CA MET A 33 6.14 -6.67 0.33
C MET A 33 5.06 -5.76 0.88
N LEU A 34 3.77 -6.04 0.65
CA LEU A 34 2.67 -5.21 1.15
C LEU A 34 2.67 -5.09 2.69
N PHE A 35 2.91 -6.19 3.40
CA PHE A 35 2.95 -6.23 4.85
C PHE A 35 4.15 -5.44 5.41
N PHE A 36 5.38 -5.77 4.99
CA PHE A 36 6.58 -5.10 5.49
C PHE A 36 6.68 -3.63 5.04
N PHE A 37 6.18 -3.28 3.85
CA PHE A 37 6.06 -1.89 3.41
C PHE A 37 5.06 -1.10 4.26
N THR A 38 3.97 -1.73 4.71
CA THR A 38 3.02 -1.10 5.66
C THR A 38 3.69 -0.84 7.02
N ILE A 39 4.48 -1.79 7.54
CA ILE A 39 5.28 -1.58 8.76
C ILE A 39 6.28 -0.43 8.56
N PHE A 40 7.01 -0.43 7.44
CA PHE A 40 8.00 0.60 7.11
C PHE A 40 7.37 2.00 7.04
N LEU A 41 6.28 2.18 6.29
CA LEU A 41 5.58 3.46 6.22
C LEU A 41 5.02 3.88 7.60
N SER A 42 4.43 2.95 8.35
CA SER A 42 3.90 3.21 9.69
C SER A 42 4.98 3.70 10.64
N SER A 43 6.17 3.07 10.62
CA SER A 43 7.28 3.36 11.52
C SER A 43 8.06 4.61 11.09
N SER A 44 8.59 4.63 9.85
CA SER A 44 9.49 5.68 9.38
C SER A 44 8.80 7.04 9.25
N ILE A 45 7.53 7.08 8.83
CA ILE A 45 6.74 8.32 8.76
C ILE A 45 6.08 8.60 10.12
N GLY A 46 5.86 7.58 10.95
CA GLY A 46 5.14 7.70 12.22
C GLY A 46 3.62 7.82 12.04
N LEU A 47 3.07 7.07 11.07
CA LEU A 47 1.63 7.03 10.75
C LEU A 47 0.99 5.83 11.46
N GLU A 48 0.80 5.94 12.76
CA GLU A 48 0.34 4.84 13.64
C GLU A 48 -0.98 4.19 13.17
N PHE A 49 -1.87 4.94 12.50
CA PHE A 49 -3.10 4.39 11.92
C PHE A 49 -2.85 3.35 10.82
N LEU A 50 -1.69 3.35 10.15
CA LEU A 50 -1.34 2.30 9.18
C LEU A 50 -1.18 0.93 9.85
N GLY A 51 -0.90 0.89 11.15
CA GLY A 51 -0.90 -0.33 11.96
C GLY A 51 -2.22 -1.11 11.90
N VAL A 52 -3.35 -0.45 11.63
CA VAL A 52 -4.67 -1.10 11.46
C VAL A 52 -4.72 -2.00 10.22
N PHE A 53 -3.95 -1.70 9.18
CA PHE A 53 -3.89 -2.55 7.98
C PHE A 53 -3.07 -3.83 8.20
N LEU A 54 -2.15 -3.88 9.17
CA LEU A 54 -1.32 -5.06 9.44
C LEU A 54 -2.13 -6.32 9.77
N PRO A 55 -3.07 -6.32 10.75
CA PRO A 55 -3.92 -7.49 10.98
C PRO A 55 -4.84 -7.79 9.80
N ILE A 56 -5.28 -6.78 9.03
CA ILE A 56 -6.14 -6.98 7.85
C ILE A 56 -5.38 -7.74 6.74
N ILE A 57 -4.15 -7.33 6.43
CA ILE A 57 -3.27 -7.99 5.45
C ILE A 57 -2.91 -9.41 5.94
N TRP A 58 -2.67 -9.58 7.24
CA TRP A 58 -2.36 -10.87 7.85
C TRP A 58 -3.54 -11.85 7.79
N PHE A 59 -4.73 -11.43 8.22
CA PHE A 59 -5.95 -12.25 8.10
C PHE A 59 -6.28 -12.58 6.64
N TYR A 60 -6.13 -11.62 5.72
CA TYR A 60 -6.26 -11.89 4.28
C TYR A 60 -5.32 -13.02 3.83
N SER A 61 -4.03 -12.96 4.23
CA SER A 61 -3.06 -14.01 3.89
C SER A 61 -3.49 -15.38 4.42
N ILE A 62 -4.00 -15.47 5.65
CA ILE A 62 -4.47 -16.73 6.24
C ILE A 62 -5.71 -17.26 5.51
N PHE A 63 -6.70 -16.41 5.24
CA PHE A 63 -7.95 -16.82 4.57
C PHE A 63 -7.73 -17.22 3.11
N ASP A 64 -6.85 -16.52 2.39
CA ASP A 64 -6.54 -16.81 0.99
C ASP A 64 -5.76 -18.13 0.84
N VAL A 65 -4.76 -18.40 1.70
CA VAL A 65 -4.09 -19.71 1.77
C VAL A 65 -5.10 -20.80 2.13
N ARG A 66 -5.94 -20.60 3.16
CA ARG A 66 -6.96 -21.58 3.57
C ARG A 66 -7.94 -21.89 2.44
N SER A 67 -8.37 -20.88 1.69
CA SER A 67 -9.26 -21.03 0.53
C SER A 67 -8.59 -21.88 -0.56
N LYS A 68 -7.34 -21.58 -0.91
CA LYS A 68 -6.55 -22.32 -1.91
C LYS A 68 -6.20 -23.75 -1.47
N VAL A 69 -6.03 -23.98 -0.17
CA VAL A 69 -5.85 -25.32 0.43
C VAL A 69 -7.16 -26.13 0.40
N MET A 70 -8.32 -25.48 0.40
CA MET A 70 -9.64 -26.12 0.33
C MET A 70 -10.16 -26.31 -1.10
N SER A 71 -9.77 -25.46 -2.06
CA SER A 71 -10.09 -25.64 -3.47
C SER A 71 -9.45 -26.93 -4.04
N GLU A 72 -10.08 -27.47 -5.08
CA GLU A 72 -9.54 -28.56 -5.91
C GLU A 72 -9.06 -28.04 -7.28
N GLU A 73 -9.17 -26.73 -7.52
CA GLU A 73 -8.65 -26.07 -8.72
C GLU A 73 -7.11 -26.12 -8.78
N PRO A 74 -6.51 -26.19 -9.99
CA PRO A 74 -5.06 -26.12 -10.15
C PRO A 74 -4.53 -24.75 -9.71
N LEU A 75 -3.54 -24.75 -8.82
CA LEU A 75 -2.93 -23.54 -8.29
C LEU A 75 -2.00 -22.89 -9.34
N VAL A 76 -2.39 -21.72 -9.84
CA VAL A 76 -1.61 -20.92 -10.80
C VAL A 76 -0.96 -19.73 -10.11
N ASP A 77 0.38 -19.62 -10.18
CA ASP A 77 1.16 -18.50 -9.61
C ASP A 77 1.02 -17.23 -10.48
N SER A 78 -0.18 -16.68 -10.44
CA SER A 78 -0.59 -15.38 -10.96
C SER A 78 -0.60 -14.36 -9.83
N ASN A 79 -0.50 -13.07 -10.15
CA ASN A 79 -0.45 -11.99 -9.17
C ASN A 79 -1.74 -11.97 -8.30
N LEU A 80 -1.69 -11.45 -7.07
CA LEU A 80 -2.84 -11.37 -6.15
C LEU A 80 -4.06 -10.73 -6.85
N LYS A 81 -5.28 -11.17 -6.54
CA LYS A 81 -6.51 -10.55 -7.13
C LYS A 81 -6.62 -9.04 -6.87
N ILE A 82 -5.97 -8.54 -5.82
CA ILE A 82 -5.83 -7.11 -5.52
C ILE A 82 -4.85 -6.45 -6.49
N PHE A 83 -3.66 -7.02 -6.68
CA PHE A 83 -2.63 -6.51 -7.58
C PHE A 83 -2.91 -6.76 -9.07
N SER A 84 -3.68 -7.78 -9.44
CA SER A 84 -4.04 -8.05 -10.84
C SER A 84 -4.95 -6.97 -11.43
N SER A 85 -5.82 -6.35 -10.62
CA SER A 85 -6.54 -5.11 -10.99
C SER A 85 -5.59 -3.95 -11.33
N MET A 86 -4.38 -3.99 -10.76
CA MET A 86 -3.27 -3.07 -11.00
C MET A 86 -2.22 -3.67 -11.95
N GLN A 87 -2.47 -4.83 -12.57
CA GLN A 87 -1.52 -5.52 -13.44
C GLN A 87 -2.09 -5.92 -14.82
N HIS A 88 -3.20 -5.32 -15.24
CA HIS A 88 -3.60 -5.27 -16.66
C HIS A 88 -2.70 -4.27 -17.43
N LYS A 89 -1.38 -4.44 -17.29
CA LYS A 89 -0.39 -3.36 -17.31
C LYS A 89 0.90 -3.73 -18.09
N GLU A 90 0.75 -4.26 -19.29
CA GLU A 90 1.85 -4.26 -20.26
C GLU A 90 2.02 -2.83 -20.85
N ASP A 91 0.92 -2.14 -21.18
CA ASP A 91 0.87 -0.72 -21.67
C ASP A 91 1.35 0.35 -20.67
N PHE A 92 1.74 -0.07 -19.48
CA PHE A 92 1.60 0.72 -18.25
C PHE A 92 2.91 1.28 -17.73
N TRP A 93 4.03 0.66 -18.12
CA TRP A 93 5.33 1.30 -18.15
C TRP A 93 5.41 2.35 -19.27
N GLY A 94 4.58 2.23 -20.32
CA GLY A 94 4.46 3.25 -21.37
C GLY A 94 3.86 4.59 -20.90
N ASN A 95 3.04 4.58 -19.83
CA ASN A 95 2.41 5.79 -19.32
C ASN A 95 3.32 6.59 -18.38
N ARG A 96 4.15 7.46 -18.98
CA ARG A 96 5.04 8.47 -18.35
C ARG A 96 4.36 9.42 -17.32
N SER A 97 3.05 9.32 -17.11
CA SER A 97 2.34 10.03 -16.03
C SER A 97 2.47 9.31 -14.69
N MET A 98 2.39 7.98 -14.68
CA MET A 98 2.34 7.20 -13.43
C MET A 98 3.69 7.08 -12.72
N GLU A 99 4.78 6.96 -13.49
CA GLU A 99 6.15 6.97 -12.95
C GLU A 99 6.42 8.24 -12.14
N LYS A 100 5.96 9.40 -12.65
CA LYS A 100 6.08 10.70 -11.98
C LYS A 100 5.31 10.76 -10.67
N TYR A 101 4.12 10.14 -10.60
CA TYR A 101 3.36 10.06 -9.35
C TYR A 101 4.03 9.13 -8.33
N ILE A 102 4.62 8.02 -8.76
CA ILE A 102 5.41 7.13 -7.88
C ILE A 102 6.65 7.85 -7.36
N GLY A 103 7.39 8.56 -8.21
CA GLY A 103 8.54 9.36 -7.81
C GLY A 103 8.18 10.48 -6.83
N TYR A 104 7.11 11.23 -7.10
CA TYR A 104 6.62 12.29 -6.21
C TYR A 104 6.17 11.74 -4.84
N PHE A 105 5.51 10.58 -4.83
CA PHE A 105 5.16 9.87 -3.60
C PHE A 105 6.40 9.45 -2.79
N LEU A 106 7.42 8.86 -3.44
CA LEU A 106 8.69 8.51 -2.80
C LEU A 106 9.40 9.74 -2.21
N ILE A 107 9.42 10.87 -2.93
CA ILE A 107 10.01 12.12 -2.45
C ILE A 107 9.29 12.64 -1.21
N ILE A 108 7.94 12.65 -1.19
CA ILE A 108 7.17 13.04 -0.01
C ILE A 108 7.45 12.11 1.17
N VAL A 109 7.41 10.78 0.95
CA VAL A 109 7.69 9.78 2.00
C VAL A 109 9.09 9.96 2.57
N GLY A 110 10.09 10.20 1.72
CA GLY A 110 11.46 10.49 2.15
C GLY A 110 11.58 11.77 2.98
N ILE A 111 10.94 12.87 2.56
CA ILE A 111 10.95 14.14 3.31
C ILE A 111 10.27 13.98 4.67
N LEU A 112 9.10 13.33 4.74
CA LEU A 112 8.40 13.09 6.01
C LEU A 112 9.21 12.18 6.94
N ALA A 113 9.89 11.16 6.40
CA ALA A 113 10.79 10.30 7.16
C ALA A 113 12.02 11.07 7.68
N LEU A 114 12.65 11.94 6.88
CA LEU A 114 13.76 12.79 7.32
C LEU A 114 13.34 13.74 8.46
N ILE A 115 12.14 14.33 8.36
CA ILE A 115 11.58 15.15 9.44
C ILE A 115 11.43 14.31 10.71
N ASN A 116 10.74 13.17 10.64
CA ASN A 116 10.42 12.33 11.80
C ASN A 116 11.66 11.71 12.47
N ASN A 117 12.68 11.30 11.71
CA ASN A 117 13.83 10.54 12.22
C ASN A 117 15.09 11.39 12.47
N ILE A 118 15.21 12.60 11.90
CA ILE A 118 16.39 13.46 12.07
C ILE A 118 16.01 14.83 12.62
N LEU A 119 15.06 15.53 11.99
CA LEU A 119 14.76 16.93 12.35
C LEU A 119 14.07 17.06 13.71
N LEU A 120 13.09 16.21 14.03
CA LEU A 120 12.41 16.25 15.32
C LEU A 120 13.32 15.84 16.50
N PRO A 121 14.18 14.80 16.40
CA PRO A 121 15.20 14.52 17.42
C PRO A 121 16.19 15.68 17.63
N LEU A 122 16.67 16.34 16.56
CA LEU A 122 17.55 17.52 16.71
C LEU A 122 16.84 18.66 17.44
N ALA A 123 15.57 18.92 17.11
CA ALA A 123 14.75 19.95 17.75
C ALA A 123 14.52 19.70 19.24
N SER A 124 14.55 18.43 19.70
CA SER A 124 14.35 18.11 21.13
C SER A 124 15.49 18.56 22.04
N SER A 125 16.63 19.00 21.48
CA SER A 125 17.68 19.71 22.22
C SER A 125 17.32 21.16 22.57
N TYR A 126 16.21 21.70 22.03
CA TYR A 126 15.81 23.11 22.17
C TYR A 126 14.33 23.29 22.55
N ILE A 127 13.48 22.28 22.30
CA ILE A 127 12.03 22.34 22.48
C ILE A 127 11.55 21.07 23.22
N ASP A 128 10.62 21.22 24.16
CA ASP A 128 10.04 20.10 24.91
C ASP A 128 9.43 19.03 23.97
N TYR A 129 9.75 17.75 24.25
CA TYR A 129 9.29 16.59 23.51
C TYR A 129 7.76 16.53 23.34
N SER A 130 7.01 17.01 24.34
CA SER A 130 5.55 17.11 24.33
C SER A 130 5.06 18.06 23.24
N VAL A 131 5.70 19.23 23.12
CA VAL A 131 5.39 20.25 22.10
C VAL A 131 5.73 19.73 20.71
N ILE A 132 6.89 19.09 20.55
CA ILE A 132 7.30 18.42 19.32
C ILE A 132 6.27 17.37 18.87
N ARG A 133 5.76 16.55 19.81
CA ARG A 133 4.73 15.54 19.54
C ARG A 133 3.41 16.16 19.08
N TYR A 134 2.98 17.27 19.68
CA TYR A 134 1.80 18.01 19.20
C TYR A 134 2.01 18.59 17.80
N ILE A 135 3.17 19.21 17.53
CA ILE A 135 3.51 19.75 16.20
C ILE A 135 3.48 18.64 15.14
N LYS A 136 4.05 17.46 15.42
CA LYS A 136 3.98 16.28 14.53
C LYS A 136 2.53 15.88 14.24
N CYS A 137 1.69 15.76 15.27
CA CYS A 137 0.30 15.33 15.13
C CYS A 137 -0.54 16.32 14.30
N VAL A 138 -0.40 17.62 14.59
CA VAL A 138 -1.07 18.69 13.82
C VAL A 138 -0.55 18.74 12.37
N GLY A 139 0.76 18.64 12.17
CA GLY A 139 1.38 18.63 10.83
C GLY A 139 0.89 17.48 9.96
N MET A 140 0.81 16.26 10.50
CA MET A 140 0.22 15.11 9.80
C MET A 140 -1.26 15.32 9.49
N SER A 141 -2.03 15.85 10.45
CA SER A 141 -3.46 16.12 10.27
C SER A 141 -3.70 17.12 9.13
N VAL A 142 -2.95 18.22 9.11
CA VAL A 142 -2.99 19.22 8.03
C VAL A 142 -2.57 18.61 6.68
N PHE A 143 -1.52 17.78 6.66
CA PHE A 143 -1.09 17.08 5.44
C PHE A 143 -2.20 16.19 4.86
N PHE A 144 -2.88 15.39 5.69
CA PHE A 144 -4.00 14.55 5.21
C PHE A 144 -5.21 15.37 4.74
N ILE A 145 -5.54 16.47 5.42
CA ILE A 145 -6.62 17.38 4.99
C ILE A 145 -6.30 17.98 3.61
N VAL A 146 -5.08 18.49 3.42
CA VAL A 146 -4.64 19.07 2.13
C VAL A 146 -4.62 18.00 1.02
N LEU A 147 -4.11 16.79 1.32
CA LEU A 147 -4.07 15.68 0.38
C LEU A 147 -5.48 15.21 -0.04
N GLY A 148 -6.42 15.14 0.91
CA GLY A 148 -7.83 14.82 0.65
C GLY A 148 -8.53 15.87 -0.22
N LEU A 149 -8.35 17.16 0.10
CA LEU A 149 -8.88 18.26 -0.71
C LEU A 149 -8.30 18.30 -2.13
N PHE A 150 -7.01 17.96 -2.30
CA PHE A 150 -6.36 17.82 -3.60
C PHE A 150 -6.94 16.66 -4.42
N LEU A 151 -7.17 15.49 -3.80
CA LEU A 151 -7.84 14.35 -4.43
C LEU A 151 -9.25 14.69 -4.92
N LEU A 152 -10.05 15.36 -4.10
CA LEU A 152 -11.40 15.81 -4.46
C LEU A 152 -11.40 16.77 -5.66
N ARG A 153 -10.44 17.71 -5.72
CA ARG A 153 -10.29 18.63 -6.85
C ARG A 153 -10.03 17.92 -8.18
N LYS A 154 -9.21 16.86 -8.20
CA LYS A 154 -8.87 16.13 -9.44
C LYS A 154 -10.08 15.48 -10.11
N LYS A 155 -11.05 14.95 -9.34
CA LYS A 155 -12.24 14.30 -9.93
C LYS A 155 -13.05 15.25 -10.80
N LYS A 156 -13.23 16.52 -10.38
CA LYS A 156 -14.04 17.50 -11.12
C LYS A 156 -13.49 17.82 -12.52
N VAL A 157 -12.18 17.86 -12.69
CA VAL A 157 -11.53 18.16 -13.99
C VAL A 157 -11.76 17.04 -15.01
N LEU A 158 -11.73 15.77 -14.56
CA LEU A 158 -11.86 14.61 -15.46
C LEU A 158 -13.27 14.51 -16.09
N TYR A 159 -14.32 14.76 -15.29
CA TYR A 159 -15.70 14.73 -15.79
C TYR A 159 -16.04 15.90 -16.73
N LEU A 160 -15.47 17.09 -16.51
CA LEU A 160 -15.68 18.23 -17.40
C LEU A 160 -15.07 17.97 -18.78
N LYS A 161 -13.83 17.46 -18.82
CA LYS A 161 -13.13 17.18 -20.09
C LYS A 161 -13.82 16.08 -20.92
N ALA A 162 -14.35 15.05 -20.26
CA ALA A 162 -15.15 14.00 -20.91
C ALA A 162 -16.52 14.50 -21.43
N GLY A 163 -17.05 15.61 -20.89
CA GLY A 163 -18.22 16.29 -21.45
C GLY A 163 -17.87 17.13 -22.68
N GLU A 164 -16.77 17.89 -22.62
CA GLU A 164 -16.30 18.74 -23.73
C GLU A 164 -15.81 17.96 -24.96
N GLU A 165 -15.36 16.72 -24.79
CA GLU A 165 -15.00 15.82 -25.90
C GLU A 165 -16.26 15.26 -26.58
N LYS A 166 -17.28 14.82 -25.82
CA LYS A 166 -18.56 14.35 -26.38
C LYS A 166 -19.30 15.40 -27.20
N CYS A 167 -19.35 16.65 -26.74
CA CYS A 167 -19.98 17.74 -27.49
C CYS A 167 -19.27 18.12 -28.80
N LYS A 168 -18.17 17.44 -29.18
CA LYS A 168 -17.42 17.64 -30.43
C LYS A 168 -17.40 16.40 -31.33
N GLU A 169 -18.05 15.32 -30.91
CA GLU A 169 -18.32 14.12 -31.73
C GLU A 169 -19.77 14.13 -32.25
N GLU A 170 -20.56 15.16 -31.90
CA GLU A 170 -21.98 15.33 -32.22
C GLU A 170 -22.25 16.60 -33.10
N GLU A 171 -21.18 17.25 -33.62
CA GLU A 171 -21.19 18.32 -34.64
C GLU A 171 -20.50 17.87 -35.95
#